data_AF-A0A537XWR1-F1
#
_entry.id   AF-A0A537XWR1-F1
#
_cell.length_a   1.000
_cell.length_b   1.000
_cell.length_c   1.000
_cell.angle_alpha   90.00
_cell.angle_beta   90.00
_cell.angle_gamma   90.00
#
_symmetry.space_group_name_H-M   'P 1'
#
loop_
_entity.id
_entity.type
_entity.pdbx_description
1 polymer ?
#
loop_
_entity_poly.entity_id
_entity_poly.type
_entity_poly.pdbx_seq_one_letter_code
_entity_poly.pdbx_strand_id
1 'polypeptide(L)'
;MNGIVIGSWGKNTQTAPPRDVDALFVLPDHVYHRFQERSGNRQSQLLQEVKDTLFATNSRTIMRADRHVVIVPFDAVTVEVAVGFRCTDGSIIVCDTKGDGRYAKSTALAEAADLDASDRAWNGNSRALIRMVKCWQDNCNVPLKSFMIERLAEDFLLSWQFHQQAVFYYDWMVRDFFAYLISHASGYVVMPGGEIVSLGAEWLNRAQTAYRNAVNACQNERDNVQWLAGEDWQKIFGSKIPEGGL
;
A
#
# COMPACT_ATOMS: atom_id res chain seq x y z
N MET A 1 0.96 22.60 -9.91
CA MET A 1 0.45 21.31 -10.43
C MET A 1 -0.59 20.82 -9.44
N ASN A 2 -1.80 20.46 -9.89
CA ASN A 2 -2.93 20.20 -8.98
C ASN A 2 -3.19 18.70 -8.74
N GLY A 3 -2.60 17.81 -9.54
CA GLY A 3 -2.65 16.36 -9.35
C GLY A 3 -1.38 15.82 -8.70
N ILE A 4 -1.53 14.92 -7.75
CA ILE A 4 -0.45 14.24 -7.03
C ILE A 4 -0.72 12.74 -7.12
N VAL A 5 0.23 11.95 -7.61
CA VAL A 5 0.14 10.48 -7.53
C VAL A 5 0.50 10.08 -6.10
N ILE A 6 -0.38 9.33 -5.45
CA ILE A 6 -0.25 8.88 -4.07
C ILE A 6 -0.34 7.35 -4.01
N GLY A 7 -0.56 6.78 -2.82
CA GLY A 7 -0.73 5.34 -2.65
C GLY A 7 0.50 4.56 -3.07
N SER A 8 0.31 3.34 -3.60
CA SER A 8 1.41 2.43 -3.92
C SER A 8 2.34 2.99 -5.00
N TRP A 9 1.81 3.72 -5.98
CA TRP A 9 2.58 4.34 -7.05
C TRP A 9 3.37 5.55 -6.56
N GLY A 10 2.74 6.47 -5.82
CA GLY A 10 3.44 7.61 -5.22
C GLY A 10 4.52 7.17 -4.23
N LYS A 11 4.31 5.99 -3.62
CA LYS A 11 5.27 5.33 -2.75
C LYS A 11 6.19 4.37 -3.49
N ASN A 12 6.19 4.18 -4.80
CA ASN A 12 7.05 3.19 -5.46
C ASN A 12 7.02 1.77 -4.81
N THR A 13 5.87 1.31 -4.32
CA THR A 13 5.65 -0.01 -3.72
C THR A 13 4.62 -0.85 -4.46
N GLN A 14 4.24 -0.45 -5.67
CA GLN A 14 3.38 -1.22 -6.56
C GLN A 14 4.08 -2.51 -7.04
N THR A 15 3.32 -3.60 -7.13
CA THR A 15 3.73 -4.86 -7.74
C THR A 15 3.10 -4.99 -9.13
N ALA A 16 3.67 -5.82 -10.00
CA ALA A 16 3.09 -6.12 -11.31
C ALA A 16 2.21 -7.38 -11.22
N PRO A 17 1.03 -7.44 -11.88
CA PRO A 17 0.35 -6.32 -12.51
C PRO A 17 -0.16 -5.31 -11.45
N PRO A 18 -0.22 -4.01 -11.77
CA PRO A 18 -0.72 -3.01 -10.84
C PRO A 18 -2.21 -3.24 -10.57
N ARG A 19 -2.63 -3.09 -9.30
CA ARG A 19 -4.03 -3.22 -8.90
C ARG A 19 -4.81 -1.93 -9.16
N ASP A 20 -4.24 -0.83 -8.68
CA ASP A 20 -4.81 0.51 -8.68
C ASP A 20 -3.73 1.58 -8.89
N VAL A 21 -4.17 2.78 -9.25
CA VAL A 21 -3.38 4.02 -9.21
C VAL A 21 -4.17 5.03 -8.39
N ASP A 22 -3.62 5.42 -7.25
CA ASP A 22 -4.21 6.46 -6.41
C ASP A 22 -3.73 7.85 -6.83
N ALA A 23 -4.66 8.76 -7.07
CA ALA A 23 -4.39 10.15 -7.40
C ALA A 23 -5.14 11.09 -6.45
N LEU A 24 -4.46 12.12 -5.98
CA LEU A 24 -5.04 13.21 -5.20
C LEU A 24 -5.07 14.47 -6.04
N PHE A 25 -6.28 14.99 -6.29
CA PHE A 25 -6.47 16.25 -6.98
C PHE A 25 -6.81 17.37 -5.97
N VAL A 26 -5.91 18.36 -5.89
CA VAL A 26 -6.08 19.55 -5.05
C VAL A 26 -6.87 20.60 -5.84
N LEU A 27 -8.11 20.80 -5.44
CA LEU A 27 -9.02 21.75 -6.07
C LEU A 27 -8.72 23.19 -5.65
N PRO A 28 -9.04 24.18 -6.51
CA PRO A 28 -8.92 25.60 -6.15
C PRO A 28 -9.82 25.97 -4.96
N ASP A 29 -9.37 26.94 -4.18
CA ASP A 29 -10.03 27.42 -2.96
C ASP A 29 -11.48 27.91 -3.19
N HIS A 30 -11.75 28.57 -4.32
CA HIS A 30 -13.12 29.02 -4.64
C HIS A 30 -14.13 27.85 -4.74
N VAL A 31 -13.68 26.65 -5.10
CA VAL A 31 -14.53 25.45 -5.13
C VAL A 31 -14.89 25.03 -3.70
N TYR A 32 -13.95 25.10 -2.76
CA TYR A 32 -14.23 24.85 -1.35
C TYR A 32 -15.35 25.77 -0.87
N HIS A 33 -15.18 27.08 -1.03
CA HIS A 33 -16.17 28.08 -0.60
C HIS A 33 -17.56 27.85 -1.22
N ARG A 34 -17.64 27.56 -2.53
CA ARG A 34 -18.90 27.23 -3.21
C ARG A 34 -19.61 26.02 -2.58
N PHE A 35 -18.87 24.99 -2.18
CA PHE A 35 -19.46 23.80 -1.55
C PHE A 35 -19.85 24.04 -0.09
N GLN A 36 -19.15 24.93 0.61
CA GLN A 36 -19.48 25.29 1.99
C GLN A 36 -20.82 26.03 2.12
N GLU A 37 -21.34 26.62 1.05
CA GLU A 37 -22.68 27.23 0.99
C GLU A 37 -23.81 26.21 0.86
N ARG A 38 -23.51 24.94 0.53
CA ARG A 38 -24.52 23.89 0.35
C ARG A 38 -24.95 23.28 1.69
N SER A 39 -26.14 22.68 1.71
CA SER A 39 -26.64 21.88 2.84
C SER A 39 -26.40 20.39 2.61
N GLY A 40 -26.51 19.60 3.70
CA GLY A 40 -26.31 18.15 3.67
C GLY A 40 -24.85 17.74 3.47
N ASN A 41 -24.64 16.53 2.97
CA ASN A 41 -23.31 15.95 2.79
C ASN A 41 -22.59 16.57 1.57
N ARG A 42 -21.83 17.64 1.84
CA ARG A 42 -21.11 18.44 0.83
C ARG A 42 -20.05 17.63 0.12
N GLN A 43 -19.39 16.72 0.83
CA GLN A 43 -18.33 15.87 0.29
C GLN A 43 -18.90 14.86 -0.72
N SER A 44 -20.07 14.28 -0.44
CA SER A 44 -20.78 13.43 -1.41
C SER A 44 -21.16 14.21 -2.66
N GLN A 45 -21.69 15.42 -2.49
CA GLN A 45 -22.02 16.29 -3.63
C GLN A 45 -20.77 16.67 -4.43
N LEU A 46 -19.63 16.89 -3.78
CA LEU A 46 -18.37 17.23 -4.42
C LEU A 46 -17.82 16.04 -5.23
N LEU A 47 -17.79 14.84 -4.64
CA LEU A 47 -17.37 13.64 -5.36
C LEU A 47 -18.28 13.34 -6.55
N GLN A 48 -19.58 13.60 -6.43
CA GLN A 48 -20.53 13.46 -7.53
C GLN A 48 -20.27 14.47 -8.66
N GLU A 49 -20.02 15.75 -8.32
CA GLU A 49 -19.68 16.77 -9.33
C GLU A 49 -18.34 16.46 -10.04
N VAL A 50 -17.35 15.95 -9.32
CA VAL A 50 -16.08 15.49 -9.89
C VAL A 50 -16.29 14.30 -10.82
N LYS A 51 -17.09 13.31 -10.39
CA LYS A 51 -17.46 12.16 -11.22
C LYS A 51 -18.14 12.60 -12.52
N ASP A 52 -19.09 13.53 -12.44
CA ASP A 52 -19.82 14.02 -13.63
C ASP A 52 -18.88 14.78 -14.58
N THR A 53 -17.93 15.54 -14.02
CA THR A 53 -16.90 16.24 -14.79
C THR A 53 -15.97 15.26 -15.51
N LEU A 54 -15.51 14.20 -14.82
CA LEU A 54 -14.67 13.16 -15.41
C LEU A 54 -15.43 12.37 -16.48
N PHE A 55 -16.70 12.04 -16.23
CA PHE A 55 -17.56 11.34 -17.16
C PHE A 55 -17.76 12.10 -18.48
N ALA A 56 -17.88 13.43 -18.43
CA ALA A 56 -17.99 14.26 -19.64
C ALA A 56 -16.81 14.09 -20.61
N THR A 57 -15.63 13.75 -20.09
CA THR A 57 -14.41 13.49 -20.89
C THR A 57 -14.18 12.02 -21.22
N ASN A 58 -14.84 11.09 -20.50
CA ASN A 58 -14.68 9.64 -20.62
C ASN A 58 -16.04 8.94 -20.58
N SER A 59 -16.93 9.29 -21.51
CA SER A 59 -18.37 8.96 -21.47
C SER A 59 -18.72 7.47 -21.58
N ARG A 60 -17.74 6.61 -21.88
CA ARG A 60 -17.89 5.15 -21.94
C ARG A 60 -17.52 4.45 -20.63
N THR A 61 -16.91 5.16 -19.68
CA THR A 61 -16.43 4.59 -18.43
C THR A 61 -17.48 4.70 -17.33
N ILE A 62 -17.90 3.56 -16.77
CA ILE A 62 -18.82 3.54 -15.63
C ILE A 62 -18.04 3.88 -14.37
N MET A 63 -18.15 5.12 -13.90
CA MET A 63 -17.46 5.62 -12.71
C MET A 63 -18.35 5.52 -11.46
N ARG A 64 -17.72 5.26 -10.31
CA ARG A 64 -18.39 5.19 -9.00
C ARG A 64 -17.72 6.10 -7.98
N ALA A 65 -18.49 6.86 -7.21
CA ALA A 65 -17.98 7.51 -6.01
C ALA A 65 -18.00 6.51 -4.86
N ASP A 66 -16.89 6.36 -4.14
CA ASP A 66 -16.74 5.46 -3.00
C ASP A 66 -16.02 6.16 -1.86
N ARG A 67 -16.78 6.46 -0.80
CA ARG A 67 -16.41 7.11 0.47
C ARG A 67 -15.44 8.30 0.44
N HIS A 68 -14.22 8.10 -0.05
CA HIS A 68 -13.14 9.10 -0.12
C HIS A 68 -12.74 9.45 -1.56
N VAL A 69 -13.10 8.63 -2.55
CA VAL A 69 -12.56 8.68 -3.91
C VAL A 69 -13.64 8.57 -4.98
N VAL A 70 -13.30 8.98 -6.21
CA VAL A 70 -14.00 8.58 -7.44
C VAL A 70 -13.19 7.47 -8.12
N ILE A 71 -13.80 6.29 -8.25
CA ILE A 71 -13.22 5.13 -8.90
C ILE A 71 -13.49 5.23 -10.41
N VAL A 72 -12.40 5.22 -11.18
CA VAL A 72 -12.39 5.32 -12.63
C VAL A 72 -11.74 4.04 -13.20
N PRO A 73 -12.53 3.04 -13.62
CA PRO A 73 -11.99 1.81 -14.17
C PRO A 73 -11.48 2.03 -15.61
N PHE A 74 -10.26 1.59 -15.88
CA PHE A 74 -9.72 1.40 -17.23
C PHE A 74 -9.42 -0.08 -17.47
N ASP A 75 -9.27 -0.50 -18.73
CA ASP A 75 -9.10 -1.91 -19.11
C ASP A 75 -7.90 -2.57 -18.42
N ALA A 76 -6.81 -1.82 -18.21
CA ALA A 76 -5.56 -2.33 -17.65
C ALA A 76 -5.37 -2.03 -16.15
N VAL A 77 -6.02 -0.99 -15.62
CA VAL A 77 -5.83 -0.54 -14.24
C VAL A 77 -7.01 0.30 -13.76
N THR A 78 -7.31 0.26 -12.47
CA THR A 78 -8.29 1.16 -11.86
C THR A 78 -7.60 2.41 -11.33
N VAL A 79 -8.12 3.59 -11.62
CA VAL A 79 -7.64 4.84 -11.03
C VAL A 79 -8.59 5.29 -9.93
N GLU A 80 -8.08 5.52 -8.73
CA GLU A 80 -8.84 6.07 -7.61
C GLU A 80 -8.49 7.54 -7.43
N VAL A 81 -9.45 8.42 -7.66
CA VAL A 81 -9.25 9.88 -7.60
C VAL A 81 -9.81 10.42 -6.28
N ALA A 82 -8.94 10.65 -5.32
CA ALA A 82 -9.23 11.48 -4.15
C ALA A 82 -9.26 12.96 -4.55
N VAL A 83 -10.14 13.73 -3.91
CA VAL A 83 -10.16 15.19 -4.06
C VAL A 83 -10.04 15.87 -2.72
N GLY A 84 -9.38 17.02 -2.73
CA GLY A 84 -9.11 17.76 -1.52
C GLY A 84 -8.77 19.22 -1.75
N PHE A 85 -8.48 19.91 -0.66
CA PHE A 85 -8.16 21.33 -0.63
C PHE A 85 -6.90 21.56 0.19
N ARG A 86 -6.11 22.55 -0.22
CA ARG A 86 -4.91 22.96 0.52
C ARG A 86 -5.30 23.98 1.58
N CYS A 87 -4.91 23.71 2.82
CA CYS A 87 -5.07 24.62 3.96
C CYS A 87 -3.97 25.68 3.98
N THR A 88 -4.17 26.73 4.78
CA THR A 88 -3.22 27.84 4.95
C THR A 88 -1.88 27.39 5.55
N ASP A 89 -1.89 26.34 6.38
CA ASP A 89 -0.69 25.71 6.95
C ASP A 89 0.03 24.76 5.96
N GLY A 90 -0.46 24.68 4.72
CA GLY A 90 0.08 23.82 3.66
C GLY A 90 -0.42 22.39 3.68
N SER A 91 -1.14 21.96 4.73
CA SER A 91 -1.74 20.62 4.80
C SER A 91 -2.84 20.44 3.75
N ILE A 92 -3.19 19.19 3.45
CA ILE A 92 -4.28 18.87 2.51
C ILE A 92 -5.37 18.17 3.30
N ILE A 93 -6.61 18.61 3.10
CA ILE A 93 -7.81 17.93 3.59
C ILE A 93 -8.52 17.25 2.42
N VAL A 94 -9.03 16.04 2.63
CA VAL A 94 -9.73 15.21 1.63
C VAL A 94 -11.15 14.87 2.08
N CYS A 95 -12.01 14.57 1.13
CA CYS A 95 -13.40 14.17 1.39
C CYS A 95 -13.49 12.83 2.15
N ASP A 96 -14.34 12.75 3.17
CA ASP A 96 -14.85 11.52 3.77
C ASP A 96 -16.37 11.64 3.83
N THR A 97 -17.08 10.88 2.99
CA THR A 97 -18.54 10.99 2.88
C THR A 97 -19.30 10.21 3.96
N LYS A 98 -18.60 9.56 4.91
CA LYS A 98 -19.28 8.80 5.98
C LYS A 98 -20.26 9.68 6.75
N GLY A 99 -21.48 9.19 6.96
CA GLY A 99 -22.52 9.92 7.69
C GLY A 99 -22.88 11.23 6.98
N ASP A 100 -22.81 12.33 7.72
CA ASP A 100 -23.11 13.67 7.19
C ASP A 100 -21.97 14.27 6.35
N GLY A 101 -20.85 13.55 6.20
CA GLY A 101 -19.69 14.01 5.47
C GLY A 101 -18.79 14.93 6.29
N ARG A 102 -17.48 14.84 6.04
CA ARG A 102 -16.46 15.69 6.66
C ARG A 102 -15.24 15.79 5.77
N TYR A 103 -14.39 16.76 6.08
CA TYR A 103 -13.03 16.76 5.58
C TYR A 103 -12.09 16.11 6.61
N ALA A 104 -11.20 15.24 6.15
CA ALA A 104 -10.16 14.62 6.96
C ALA A 104 -8.78 15.09 6.47
N LYS A 105 -7.83 15.26 7.39
CA LYS A 105 -6.44 15.57 7.02
C LYS A 105 -5.84 14.38 6.29
N SER A 106 -5.25 14.62 5.12
CA SER A 106 -4.55 13.60 4.35
C SER A 106 -3.16 13.34 4.91
N THR A 107 -2.79 12.07 5.04
CA THR A 107 -1.49 11.58 5.51
C THR A 107 -0.62 11.09 4.36
N ALA A 108 -1.13 11.04 3.12
CA ALA A 108 -0.48 10.37 1.99
C ALA A 108 0.95 10.89 1.70
N LEU A 109 1.15 12.22 1.78
CA LEU A 109 2.47 12.82 1.58
C LEU A 109 3.43 12.52 2.75
N ALA A 110 2.91 12.47 3.98
CA ALA A 110 3.70 12.12 5.16
C ALA A 110 4.12 10.63 5.10
N GLU A 111 3.20 9.73 4.75
CA GLU A 111 3.49 8.31 4.55
C GLU A 111 4.58 8.08 3.50
N ALA A 112 4.53 8.80 2.38
CA ALA A 112 5.56 8.71 1.35
C ALA A 112 6.91 9.21 1.85
N ALA A 113 6.93 10.33 2.58
CA ALA A 113 8.15 10.89 3.16
C ALA A 113 8.78 9.98 4.24
N ASP A 114 7.96 9.38 5.10
CA ASP A 114 8.41 8.42 6.12
C ASP A 114 9.06 7.21 5.44
N LEU A 115 8.42 6.68 4.40
CA LEU A 115 8.93 5.56 3.65
C LEU A 115 10.22 5.91 2.88
N ASP A 116 10.31 7.11 2.29
CA ASP A 116 11.55 7.60 1.66
C ASP A 116 12.70 7.76 2.66
N ALA A 117 12.41 8.16 3.90
CA ALA A 117 13.40 8.24 4.96
C ALA A 117 13.87 6.84 5.37
N SER A 118 12.93 5.92 5.61
CA SER A 118 13.21 4.52 5.93
C SER A 118 14.03 3.83 4.83
N ASP A 119 13.60 3.94 3.58
CA ASP A 119 14.26 3.30 2.44
C ASP A 119 15.69 3.80 2.23
N ARG A 120 15.92 5.11 2.42
CA ARG A 120 17.28 5.69 2.39
C ARG A 120 18.14 5.22 3.56
N ALA A 121 17.58 5.09 4.76
CA ALA A 121 18.31 4.60 5.93
C ALA A 121 18.74 3.13 5.76
N TRP A 122 17.91 2.33 5.10
CA TRP A 122 18.05 0.87 4.98
C TRP A 122 18.43 0.41 3.58
N ASN A 123 19.16 1.24 2.82
CA ASN A 123 19.76 0.88 1.52
C ASN A 123 18.75 0.28 0.50
N GLY A 124 17.52 0.80 0.45
CA GLY A 124 16.47 0.33 -0.45
C GLY A 124 15.69 -0.89 0.03
N ASN A 125 16.02 -1.43 1.21
CA ASN A 125 15.41 -2.67 1.70
C ASN A 125 13.94 -2.51 2.09
N SER A 126 13.50 -1.31 2.49
CA SER A 126 12.09 -1.05 2.81
C SER A 126 11.20 -1.33 1.60
N ARG A 127 11.52 -0.72 0.45
CA ARG A 127 10.77 -0.93 -0.80
C ARG A 127 10.88 -2.36 -1.30
N ALA A 128 12.07 -2.95 -1.22
CA ALA A 128 12.27 -4.33 -1.65
C ALA A 128 11.41 -5.31 -0.84
N LEU A 129 11.47 -5.23 0.49
CA LEU A 129 10.69 -6.09 1.38
C LEU A 129 9.19 -5.90 1.18
N ILE A 130 8.71 -4.65 1.13
CA ILE A 130 7.28 -4.35 0.92
C ILE A 130 6.78 -4.98 -0.39
N ARG A 131 7.53 -4.84 -1.49
CA ARG A 131 7.13 -5.42 -2.79
C ARG A 131 7.11 -6.95 -2.73
N MET A 132 8.11 -7.59 -2.11
CA MET A 132 8.13 -9.05 -1.93
C MET A 132 6.92 -9.53 -1.10
N VAL A 133 6.64 -8.88 0.02
CA VAL A 133 5.50 -9.25 0.88
C VAL A 133 4.16 -8.99 0.20
N LYS A 134 4.04 -7.94 -0.63
CA LYS A 134 2.85 -7.72 -1.48
C LYS A 134 2.67 -8.81 -2.53
N CYS A 135 3.75 -9.33 -3.12
CA CYS A 135 3.68 -10.51 -4.00
C CYS A 135 3.15 -11.74 -3.26
N TRP A 136 3.60 -11.97 -2.02
CA TRP A 136 3.04 -13.04 -1.16
C TRP A 136 1.57 -12.80 -0.82
N GLN A 137 1.22 -11.57 -0.46
CA GLN A 137 -0.15 -11.17 -0.16
C GLN A 137 -1.10 -11.49 -1.32
N ASP A 138 -0.69 -11.17 -2.54
CA ASP A 138 -1.42 -11.50 -3.77
C ASP A 138 -1.50 -13.00 -4.01
N ASN A 139 -0.35 -13.67 -4.09
CA ASN A 139 -0.26 -15.08 -4.45
C ASN A 139 -1.03 -15.97 -3.47
N CYS A 140 -0.97 -15.66 -2.17
CA CYS A 140 -1.60 -16.46 -1.13
C CYS A 140 -2.96 -15.93 -0.66
N ASN A 141 -3.53 -14.90 -1.32
CA ASN A 141 -4.79 -14.25 -0.96
C ASN A 141 -4.86 -13.89 0.53
N VAL A 142 -3.86 -13.14 1.00
CA VAL A 142 -3.69 -12.83 2.42
C VAL A 142 -4.59 -11.65 2.83
N PRO A 143 -5.44 -11.81 3.86
CA PRO A 143 -6.31 -10.74 4.37
C PRO A 143 -5.54 -9.77 5.29
N LEU A 144 -4.46 -9.17 4.77
CA LEU A 144 -3.66 -8.14 5.46
C LEU A 144 -3.55 -6.95 4.53
N LYS A 145 -3.91 -5.73 4.95
CA LYS A 145 -3.96 -4.58 4.02
C LYS A 145 -2.56 -4.09 3.63
N SER A 146 -2.42 -3.55 2.43
CA SER A 146 -1.13 -3.08 1.89
C SER A 146 -0.41 -2.07 2.78
N PHE A 147 -1.14 -1.09 3.35
CA PHE A 147 -0.53 -0.12 4.27
C PHE A 147 -0.06 -0.75 5.58
N MET A 148 -0.71 -1.84 6.05
CA MET A 148 -0.26 -2.58 7.23
C MET A 148 1.07 -3.27 6.96
N ILE A 149 1.21 -3.89 5.78
CA ILE A 149 2.48 -4.47 5.32
C ILE A 149 3.58 -3.41 5.30
N GLU A 150 3.29 -2.21 4.80
CA GLU A 150 4.25 -1.10 4.74
C GLU A 150 4.74 -0.70 6.14
N ARG A 151 3.83 -0.51 7.11
CA ARG A 151 4.20 -0.17 8.49
C ARG A 151 4.96 -1.30 9.20
N LEU A 152 4.54 -2.55 9.02
CA LEU A 152 5.21 -3.72 9.61
C LEU A 152 6.62 -3.92 9.03
N ALA A 153 6.82 -3.65 7.74
CA ALA A 153 8.13 -3.76 7.11
C ALA A 153 9.09 -2.68 7.62
N GLU A 154 8.63 -1.44 7.77
CA GLU A 154 9.42 -0.36 8.35
C GLU A 154 9.80 -0.67 9.81
N ASP A 155 8.86 -1.12 10.63
CA ASP A 155 9.10 -1.45 12.03
C ASP A 155 10.07 -2.64 12.19
N PHE A 156 9.90 -3.70 11.38
CA PHE A 156 10.83 -4.82 11.33
C PHE A 156 12.27 -4.37 11.03
N LEU A 157 12.46 -3.53 10.01
CA LEU A 157 13.79 -3.09 9.58
C LEU A 157 14.51 -2.22 10.63
N LEU A 158 13.79 -1.57 11.54
CA LEU A 158 14.41 -0.84 12.66
C LEU A 158 15.21 -1.77 13.58
N SER A 159 14.82 -3.04 13.70
CA SER A 159 15.41 -3.99 14.64
C SER A 159 16.17 -5.14 13.95
N TRP A 160 16.07 -5.26 12.62
CA TRP A 160 16.68 -6.36 11.88
C TRP A 160 18.19 -6.13 11.67
N GLN A 161 19.01 -7.02 12.24
CA GLN A 161 20.49 -6.86 12.29
C GLN A 161 21.20 -6.64 10.94
N PHE A 162 20.59 -7.04 9.83
CA PHE A 162 21.15 -6.92 8.48
C PHE A 162 20.48 -5.82 7.64
N HIS A 163 19.79 -4.86 8.27
CA HIS A 163 18.99 -3.82 7.59
C HIS A 163 19.73 -2.95 6.56
N GLN A 164 21.07 -2.87 6.59
CA GLN A 164 21.88 -2.16 5.60
C GLN A 164 22.52 -3.08 4.54
N GLN A 165 22.36 -4.39 4.67
CA GLN A 165 22.95 -5.35 3.73
C GLN A 165 22.21 -5.36 2.40
N ALA A 166 22.91 -5.78 1.35
CA ALA A 166 22.40 -5.80 -0.01
C ALA A 166 21.57 -7.06 -0.31
N VAL A 167 21.21 -7.22 -1.59
CA VAL A 167 20.38 -8.30 -2.17
C VAL A 167 20.76 -9.71 -1.72
N PHE A 168 22.03 -9.95 -1.40
CA PHE A 168 22.52 -11.24 -0.92
C PHE A 168 21.79 -11.77 0.34
N TYR A 169 21.20 -10.89 1.16
CA TYR A 169 20.51 -11.27 2.40
C TYR A 169 18.98 -11.29 2.28
N TYR A 170 18.42 -11.22 1.06
CA TYR A 170 16.96 -11.14 0.88
C TYR A 170 16.23 -12.41 1.30
N ASP A 171 16.86 -13.58 1.13
CA ASP A 171 16.40 -14.86 1.65
C ASP A 171 16.17 -14.79 3.17
N TRP A 172 17.17 -14.30 3.91
CA TRP A 172 17.10 -14.14 5.36
C TRP A 172 16.15 -13.02 5.76
N MET A 173 16.12 -11.91 5.02
CA MET A 173 15.20 -10.80 5.28
C MET A 173 13.76 -11.26 5.23
N VAL A 174 13.39 -12.01 4.19
CA VAL A 174 12.03 -12.54 4.03
C VAL A 174 11.71 -13.57 5.11
N ARG A 175 12.63 -14.51 5.37
CA ARG A 175 12.46 -15.52 6.42
C ARG A 175 12.22 -14.87 7.78
N ASP A 176 13.10 -13.94 8.17
CA ASP A 176 13.05 -13.29 9.47
C ASP A 176 11.86 -12.34 9.57
N PHE A 177 11.47 -11.68 8.47
CA PHE A 177 10.25 -10.88 8.42
C PHE A 177 9.00 -11.73 8.67
N PHE A 178 8.90 -12.95 8.10
CA PHE A 178 7.75 -13.81 8.40
C PHE A 178 7.74 -14.28 9.86
N ALA A 179 8.90 -14.54 10.46
CA ALA A 179 9.00 -14.83 11.89
C ALA A 179 8.51 -13.64 12.74
N TYR A 180 8.98 -12.44 12.42
CA TYR A 180 8.52 -11.19 13.02
C TYR A 180 7.00 -11.05 12.85
N LEU A 181 6.48 -11.21 11.64
CA LEU A 181 5.06 -11.06 11.32
C LEU A 181 4.19 -12.00 12.18
N ILE A 182 4.58 -13.27 12.32
CA ILE A 182 3.88 -14.25 13.18
C ILE A 182 3.74 -13.74 14.63
N SER A 183 4.78 -13.11 15.17
CA SER A 183 4.77 -12.59 16.54
C SER A 183 3.88 -11.35 16.74
N HIS A 184 3.43 -10.72 15.65
CA HIS A 184 2.58 -9.51 15.66
C HIS A 184 1.09 -9.81 15.41
N ALA A 185 0.70 -11.09 15.38
CA ALA A 185 -0.70 -11.47 15.24
C ALA A 185 -1.55 -10.91 16.38
N SER A 186 -2.74 -10.41 16.05
CA SER A 186 -3.64 -9.68 16.97
C SER A 186 -3.06 -8.38 17.54
N GLY A 187 -1.92 -7.91 17.02
CA GLY A 187 -1.34 -6.62 17.36
C GLY A 187 -2.01 -5.44 16.65
N TYR A 188 -1.26 -4.35 16.51
CA TYR A 188 -1.70 -3.15 15.84
C TYR A 188 -0.52 -2.47 15.13
N VAL A 189 -0.85 -1.55 14.22
CA VAL A 189 0.09 -0.57 13.65
C VAL A 189 -0.40 0.83 13.94
N VAL A 190 0.52 1.80 13.95
CA VAL A 190 0.20 3.22 14.11
C VAL A 190 0.46 3.94 12.80
N MET A 191 -0.56 4.62 12.28
CA MET A 191 -0.47 5.42 11.06
C MET A 191 0.14 6.80 11.37
N PRO A 192 0.75 7.47 10.37
CA PRO A 192 1.09 8.88 10.50
C PRO A 192 -0.15 9.68 10.88
N GLY A 193 -0.09 10.45 11.97
CA GLY A 193 -1.25 11.12 12.56
C GLY A 193 -1.88 10.42 13.77
N GLY A 194 -1.35 9.25 14.17
CA GLY A 194 -1.66 8.61 15.46
C GLY A 194 -2.87 7.67 15.45
N GLU A 195 -3.45 7.39 14.29
CA GLU A 195 -4.50 6.37 14.18
C GLU A 195 -3.93 4.97 14.45
N ILE A 196 -4.56 4.25 15.37
CA ILE A 196 -4.21 2.87 15.71
C ILE A 196 -5.11 1.93 14.91
N VAL A 197 -4.51 1.01 14.14
CA VAL A 197 -5.23 0.04 13.32
C VAL A 197 -4.89 -1.37 13.77
N SER A 198 -5.91 -2.15 14.14
CA SER A 198 -5.73 -3.56 14.53
C SER A 198 -5.35 -4.44 13.34
N LEU A 199 -4.39 -5.34 13.54
CA LEU A 199 -3.92 -6.29 12.53
C LEU A 199 -4.81 -7.52 12.41
N GLY A 200 -5.56 -7.88 13.45
CA GLY A 200 -6.25 -9.17 13.53
C GLY A 200 -5.30 -10.37 13.43
N ALA A 201 -5.85 -11.56 13.17
CA ALA A 201 -5.07 -12.80 13.07
C ALA A 201 -5.44 -13.69 11.87
N GLU A 202 -6.33 -13.24 10.97
CA GLU A 202 -6.84 -14.03 9.84
C GLU A 202 -5.75 -14.43 8.83
N TRP A 203 -4.62 -13.72 8.83
CA TRP A 203 -3.46 -13.97 7.97
C TRP A 203 -2.41 -14.90 8.62
N LEU A 204 -2.52 -15.22 9.92
CA LEU A 204 -1.48 -15.90 10.70
C LEU A 204 -1.09 -17.26 10.11
N ASN A 205 -2.06 -18.11 9.77
CA ASN A 205 -1.78 -19.44 9.20
C ASN A 205 -1.00 -19.35 7.87
N ARG A 206 -1.28 -18.31 7.07
CA ARG A 206 -0.55 -18.06 5.82
C ARG A 206 0.88 -17.60 6.10
N ALA A 207 1.07 -16.73 7.10
CA ALA A 207 2.41 -16.27 7.51
C ALA A 207 3.26 -17.43 8.07
N GLN A 208 2.67 -18.31 8.89
CA GLN A 208 3.34 -19.53 9.39
C GLN A 208 3.75 -20.46 8.25
N THR A 209 2.91 -20.62 7.23
CA THR A 209 3.24 -21.42 6.06
C THR A 209 4.37 -20.78 5.25
N ALA A 210 4.32 -19.48 5.02
CA ALA A 210 5.38 -18.75 4.33
C ALA A 210 6.71 -18.81 5.09
N TYR A 211 6.69 -18.70 6.42
CA TYR A 211 7.88 -18.86 7.24
C TYR A 211 8.53 -20.23 7.07
N ARG A 212 7.75 -21.32 7.15
CA ARG A 212 8.28 -22.69 6.96
C ARG A 212 8.89 -22.86 5.57
N ASN A 213 8.22 -22.38 4.53
CA ASN A 213 8.74 -22.44 3.16
C ASN A 213 10.02 -21.61 3.03
N ALA A 214 10.10 -20.42 3.63
CA ALA A 214 11.30 -19.58 3.59
C ALA A 214 12.49 -20.23 4.32
N VAL A 215 12.24 -20.89 5.45
CA VAL A 215 13.26 -21.69 6.17
C VAL A 215 13.77 -22.83 5.29
N ASN A 216 12.88 -23.59 4.67
CA ASN A 216 13.25 -24.68 3.77
C ASN A 216 14.04 -24.16 2.56
N ALA A 217 13.60 -23.05 1.95
CA ALA A 217 14.28 -22.45 0.81
C ALA A 217 15.71 -22.01 1.16
N CYS A 218 15.90 -21.30 2.28
CA CYS A 218 17.24 -20.91 2.76
C CYS A 218 18.14 -22.14 3.01
N GLN A 219 17.57 -23.22 3.55
CA GLN A 219 18.32 -24.47 3.79
C GLN A 219 18.71 -25.14 2.46
N ASN A 220 17.78 -25.21 1.51
CA ASN A 220 18.04 -25.77 0.18
C ASN A 220 19.09 -24.94 -0.59
N GLU A 221 19.06 -23.61 -0.50
CA GLU A 221 20.09 -22.74 -1.08
C GLU A 221 21.46 -23.01 -0.47
N ARG A 222 21.54 -23.14 0.86
CA ARG A 222 22.76 -23.50 1.59
C ARG A 222 23.30 -24.87 1.18
N ASP A 223 22.43 -25.83 0.94
CA ASP A 223 22.77 -27.19 0.52
C ASP A 223 22.99 -27.31 -1.00
N ASN A 224 22.94 -26.19 -1.73
CA ASN A 224 23.08 -26.09 -3.20
C ASN A 224 22.00 -26.87 -3.99
N VAL A 225 20.80 -27.04 -3.44
CA VAL A 225 19.64 -27.66 -4.09
C VAL A 225 18.70 -26.58 -4.63
N GLN A 226 19.19 -25.85 -5.63
CA GLN A 226 18.54 -24.62 -6.15
C GLN A 226 17.11 -24.83 -6.65
N TRP A 227 16.80 -25.99 -7.23
CA TRP A 227 15.45 -26.28 -7.73
C TRP A 227 14.42 -26.40 -6.59
N LEU A 228 14.75 -27.09 -5.49
CA LEU A 228 13.86 -27.18 -4.31
C LEU A 228 13.70 -25.81 -3.65
N ALA A 229 14.78 -25.02 -3.59
CA ALA A 229 14.70 -23.66 -3.08
C ALA A 229 13.73 -22.80 -3.91
N GLY A 230 13.83 -22.87 -5.23
CA GLY A 230 12.92 -22.17 -6.14
C GLY A 230 11.47 -22.62 -5.97
N GLU A 231 11.20 -23.93 -5.84
CA GLU A 231 9.86 -24.44 -5.54
C GLU A 231 9.30 -23.86 -4.23
N ASP A 232 10.11 -23.81 -3.17
CA ASP A 232 9.69 -23.24 -1.89
C ASP A 232 9.44 -21.72 -1.97
N TRP A 233 10.28 -20.98 -2.71
CA TRP A 233 10.05 -19.55 -2.97
C TRP A 233 8.80 -19.29 -3.81
N GLN A 234 8.51 -20.14 -4.81
CA GLN A 234 7.30 -20.01 -5.61
C GLN A 234 6.02 -20.29 -4.81
N LYS A 235 6.05 -21.18 -3.81
CA LYS A 235 4.91 -21.35 -2.89
C LYS A 235 4.59 -20.04 -2.15
N ILE A 236 5.57 -19.16 -1.97
CA ILE A 236 5.41 -17.85 -1.33
C ILE A 236 5.00 -16.79 -2.37
N PHE A 237 5.77 -16.62 -3.44
CA PHE A 237 5.67 -15.46 -4.34
C PHE A 237 4.99 -15.75 -5.69
N GLY A 238 4.69 -17.00 -5.97
CA GLY A 238 4.14 -17.46 -7.24
C GLY A 238 5.20 -17.57 -8.34
N SER A 239 4.75 -17.89 -9.56
CA SER A 239 5.59 -18.19 -10.73
C SER A 239 6.37 -17.00 -11.31
N LYS A 240 6.26 -15.81 -10.70
CA LYS A 240 7.07 -14.64 -11.07
C LYS A 240 8.51 -14.77 -10.61
N ILE A 241 8.76 -15.64 -9.63
CA ILE A 241 10.11 -16.03 -9.23
C ILE A 241 10.50 -17.30 -9.99
N PRO A 242 11.71 -17.41 -10.56
CA PRO A 242 12.16 -18.61 -11.27
C PRO A 242 12.17 -19.84 -10.34
N GLU A 243 11.89 -21.03 -10.87
CA GLU A 243 11.98 -22.32 -10.14
C GLU A 243 13.43 -22.73 -9.82
N GLY A 244 14.42 -21.98 -10.32
CA GLY A 244 15.83 -22.34 -10.26
C GLY A 244 16.36 -22.77 -11.62
N GLY A 245 17.38 -22.05 -12.10
CA GLY A 245 18.00 -22.22 -13.41
C GLY A 245 18.49 -20.87 -13.92
N LEU A 246 19.77 -20.80 -14.31
CA LEU A 246 20.26 -19.74 -15.21
C LEU A 246 19.46 -19.75 -16.52
#